data_AF-A0A7Y1Y1F8-F1
#
_entry.id   AF-A0A7Y1Y1F8-F1
#
_cell.length_a   1.000
_cell.length_b   1.000
_cell.length_c   1.000
_cell.angle_alpha   90.00
_cell.angle_beta   90.00
_cell.angle_gamma   90.00
#
_symmetry.space_group_name_H-M   'P 1'
#
loop_
_entity.id
_entity.type
_entity.pdbx_description
1 polymer ?
#
loop_
_entity_poly.entity_id
_entity_poly.type
_entity_poly.pdbx_seq_one_letter_code
_entity_poly.pdbx_strand_id
1 'polypeptide(L)'
;MTITLGGTPLTIAKDLTISADGFPSGVTISGNNASRVFELLSGHTLELAWLTISQGDAGGGAGGGILNSNGILTITNGTFTGNDAASGGALHNTGTATISDTVFSGNTAGAEGGAVFVDSGFVTFNRSLFAGNAAVAGGAIHGGPGGNITLVNATLNGNSANDGGGIQCDSGVLTLVNATVSGNTASGFGGGLDLVGAQLNIENTIVAANTGPAPGGGPDVARRTTSTIVPGGANLIGNNDTASFNFPAGPLVGTPSANLDPLLAPLGVYGGLTQTMALCAGSPAIDAGVATSNTPSTDQRGPGFARVQGTAVDIGAYETGNLAVYAAWAMESIPRGADSSFDGDAEGDGTRNGDEYGFLLDPALVDSASRPAPVIVNNGGSREMRVTFPFRPNAADLLYIVDRSSDLVSFSEIFRYDTSTGTATVTSPPEVSATIDAFAAEIEVIDTDTVASRIFWRLRATPISP
;
A
#
# COMPACT_ATOMS: atom_id res chain seq x y z
N MET A 1 16.73 -19.04 -5.74
CA MET A 1 17.16 -20.00 -6.79
C MET A 1 16.24 -19.85 -7.99
N THR A 2 16.72 -19.96 -9.23
CA THR A 2 15.87 -19.82 -10.43
C THR A 2 15.91 -21.08 -11.30
N ILE A 3 14.74 -21.64 -11.58
CA ILE A 3 14.51 -22.69 -12.57
C ILE A 3 14.01 -22.01 -13.83
N THR A 4 14.76 -22.13 -14.93
CA THR A 4 14.43 -21.47 -16.21
C THR A 4 13.90 -22.51 -17.19
N LEU A 5 12.72 -22.28 -17.76
CA LEU A 5 12.11 -23.21 -18.71
C LEU A 5 12.72 -23.08 -20.12
N GLY A 6 12.75 -24.20 -20.85
CA GLY A 6 13.34 -24.30 -22.19
C GLY A 6 12.38 -23.98 -23.35
N GLY A 7 11.32 -23.20 -23.12
CA GLY A 7 10.33 -22.83 -24.15
C GLY A 7 9.03 -23.64 -24.15
N THR A 8 8.86 -24.60 -23.23
CA THR A 8 7.60 -25.34 -23.07
C THR A 8 7.05 -25.21 -21.65
N PRO A 9 5.72 -25.06 -21.48
CA PRO A 9 5.11 -24.94 -20.16
C PRO A 9 5.21 -26.24 -19.37
N LEU A 10 5.14 -26.12 -18.05
CA LEU A 10 4.93 -27.25 -17.16
C LEU A 10 3.44 -27.63 -17.17
N THR A 11 3.09 -28.62 -18.00
CA THR A 11 1.72 -29.13 -18.08
C THR A 11 1.39 -30.02 -16.87
N ILE A 12 0.34 -29.65 -16.15
CA ILE A 12 -0.17 -30.36 -14.97
C ILE A 12 -1.35 -31.23 -15.39
N ALA A 13 -1.07 -32.52 -15.59
CA ALA A 13 -2.03 -33.56 -15.98
C ALA A 13 -2.29 -34.59 -14.86
N LYS A 14 -2.04 -34.18 -13.61
CA LYS A 14 -2.31 -34.91 -12.38
C LYS A 14 -2.32 -33.93 -11.23
N ASP A 15 -2.92 -34.32 -10.10
CA ASP A 15 -2.90 -33.50 -8.90
C ASP A 15 -1.46 -33.33 -8.40
N LEU A 16 -1.10 -32.09 -8.08
CA LEU A 16 0.27 -31.73 -7.73
C LEU A 16 0.31 -30.60 -6.70
N THR A 17 1.19 -30.75 -5.70
CA THR A 17 1.58 -29.70 -4.76
C THR A 17 3.06 -29.38 -4.94
N ILE A 18 3.40 -28.10 -5.05
CA ILE A 18 4.77 -27.59 -5.12
C ILE A 18 4.93 -26.51 -4.05
N SER A 19 5.81 -26.75 -3.08
CA SER A 19 6.12 -25.79 -2.01
C SER A 19 7.60 -25.47 -1.99
N ALA A 20 7.92 -24.19 -1.78
CA ALA A 20 9.26 -23.69 -1.56
C ALA A 20 9.45 -23.05 -0.17
N ASP A 21 8.60 -23.39 0.81
CA ASP A 21 8.68 -22.96 2.21
C ASP A 21 10.02 -23.26 2.88
N GLY A 22 10.71 -24.33 2.47
CA GLY A 22 12.06 -24.67 2.93
C GLY A 22 13.18 -23.80 2.34
N PHE A 23 12.88 -22.86 1.43
CA PHE A 23 13.87 -22.04 0.73
C PHE A 23 13.72 -20.57 1.13
N PRO A 24 14.48 -20.08 2.13
CA PRO A 24 14.32 -18.71 2.65
C PRO A 24 14.65 -17.62 1.62
N SER A 25 15.43 -17.94 0.58
CA SER A 25 15.71 -17.02 -0.54
C SER A 25 14.70 -17.13 -1.69
N GLY A 26 13.62 -17.91 -1.50
CA GLY A 26 12.62 -18.19 -2.51
C GLY A 26 13.11 -19.09 -3.65
N VAL A 27 12.14 -19.67 -4.35
CA VAL A 27 12.35 -20.39 -5.62
C VAL A 27 11.57 -19.68 -6.71
N THR A 28 12.28 -19.28 -7.75
CA THR A 28 11.70 -18.71 -8.95
C THR A 28 11.59 -19.78 -10.03
N ILE A 29 10.42 -19.87 -10.66
CA ILE A 29 10.21 -20.64 -11.88
C ILE A 29 9.94 -19.61 -12.99
N SER A 30 10.88 -19.51 -13.93
CA SER A 30 10.89 -18.51 -14.98
C SER A 30 10.54 -19.12 -16.34
N GLY A 31 9.59 -18.51 -17.04
CA GLY A 31 9.25 -18.83 -18.43
C GLY A 31 10.28 -18.30 -19.45
N ASN A 32 11.27 -17.53 -18.99
CA ASN A 32 12.36 -16.96 -19.79
C ASN A 32 11.90 -16.07 -20.96
N ASN A 33 10.73 -15.44 -20.85
CA ASN A 33 10.05 -14.71 -21.93
C ASN A 33 9.89 -15.55 -23.21
N ALA A 34 9.80 -16.87 -23.06
CA ALA A 34 9.75 -17.80 -24.18
C ALA A 34 8.69 -18.88 -23.99
N SER A 35 8.06 -18.93 -22.82
CA SER A 35 7.03 -19.90 -22.51
C SER A 35 6.13 -19.42 -21.41
N ARG A 36 4.87 -19.87 -21.46
CA ARG A 36 4.04 -19.93 -20.28
C ARG A 36 4.74 -20.76 -19.20
N VAL A 37 4.57 -20.41 -17.91
CA VAL A 37 5.21 -21.20 -16.84
C VAL A 37 4.44 -22.50 -16.56
N PHE A 38 3.16 -22.41 -16.23
CA PHE A 38 2.31 -23.58 -15.96
C PHE A 38 1.05 -23.63 -16.81
N GLU A 39 0.65 -24.84 -17.19
CA GLU A 39 -0.66 -25.10 -17.75
C GLU A 39 -1.37 -26.16 -16.91
N LEU A 40 -2.42 -25.75 -16.20
CA LEU A 40 -3.26 -26.65 -15.41
C LEU A 40 -4.42 -27.15 -16.27
N LEU A 41 -4.45 -28.45 -16.51
CA LEU A 41 -5.51 -29.09 -17.29
C LEU A 41 -6.76 -29.37 -16.43
N SER A 42 -7.90 -29.43 -17.11
CA SER A 42 -9.20 -29.72 -16.50
C SER A 42 -9.19 -31.03 -15.70
N GLY A 43 -9.88 -31.03 -14.56
CA GLY A 43 -10.01 -32.22 -13.71
C GLY A 43 -8.81 -32.50 -12.80
N HIS A 44 -7.86 -31.56 -12.73
CA HIS A 44 -6.69 -31.64 -11.86
C HIS A 44 -6.59 -30.46 -10.90
N THR A 45 -5.87 -30.69 -9.81
CA THR A 45 -5.55 -29.69 -8.79
C THR A 45 -4.07 -29.32 -8.83
N LEU A 46 -3.77 -28.02 -8.74
CA LEU A 46 -2.42 -27.52 -8.54
C LEU A 46 -2.37 -26.65 -7.28
N GLU A 47 -1.49 -26.98 -6.36
CA GLU A 47 -1.19 -26.17 -5.19
C GLU A 47 0.23 -25.63 -5.27
N LEU A 48 0.38 -24.31 -5.22
CA LEU A 48 1.66 -23.62 -5.27
C LEU A 48 1.86 -22.81 -3.99
N ALA A 49 3.00 -23.00 -3.33
CA ALA A 49 3.33 -22.25 -2.11
C ALA A 49 4.77 -21.71 -2.13
N TRP A 50 4.94 -20.45 -1.73
CA TRP A 50 6.26 -19.81 -1.57
C TRP A 50 7.09 -19.71 -2.86
N LEU A 51 6.43 -19.63 -4.01
CA LEU A 51 7.05 -19.58 -5.32
C LEU A 51 6.97 -18.19 -5.95
N THR A 52 8.02 -17.83 -6.67
CA THR A 52 7.99 -16.74 -7.64
C THR A 52 7.77 -17.32 -9.04
N ILE A 53 6.70 -16.89 -9.72
CA ILE A 53 6.41 -17.19 -11.12
C ILE A 53 6.72 -15.93 -11.92
N SER A 54 7.70 -16.02 -12.82
CA SER A 54 8.19 -14.82 -13.50
C SER A 54 8.48 -15.03 -14.97
N GLN A 55 8.48 -13.94 -15.74
CA GLN A 55 8.91 -13.95 -17.14
C GLN A 55 8.21 -15.06 -17.96
N GLY A 56 6.98 -15.39 -17.58
CA GLY A 56 6.11 -16.25 -18.35
C GLY A 56 5.59 -15.48 -19.56
N ASP A 57 5.72 -16.03 -20.76
CA ASP A 57 5.23 -15.42 -21.99
C ASP A 57 4.47 -16.45 -22.83
N ALA A 58 3.18 -16.20 -23.04
CA ALA A 58 2.30 -17.08 -23.82
C ALA A 58 2.35 -16.82 -25.35
N GLY A 59 3.20 -15.92 -25.85
CA GLY A 59 3.41 -15.65 -27.27
C GLY A 59 2.14 -15.15 -27.98
N GLY A 60 1.35 -14.31 -27.31
CA GLY A 60 0.02 -13.88 -27.75
C GLY A 60 -1.11 -14.85 -27.38
N GLY A 61 -0.81 -15.91 -26.62
CA GLY A 61 -1.81 -16.77 -25.98
C GLY A 61 -2.27 -16.26 -24.61
N ALA A 62 -3.02 -17.10 -23.92
CA ALA A 62 -3.54 -16.86 -22.57
C ALA A 62 -2.56 -17.28 -21.46
N GLY A 63 -2.52 -16.54 -20.35
CA GLY A 63 -1.85 -16.96 -19.12
C GLY A 63 -0.34 -17.04 -19.28
N GLY A 64 0.38 -15.94 -19.10
CA GLY A 64 1.84 -15.91 -19.20
C GLY A 64 2.49 -16.69 -18.06
N GLY A 65 2.10 -16.38 -16.82
CA GLY A 65 2.48 -17.20 -15.67
C GLY A 65 1.76 -18.56 -15.69
N ILE A 66 0.44 -18.53 -15.57
CA ILE A 66 -0.40 -19.73 -15.44
C ILE A 66 -1.62 -19.62 -16.35
N LEU A 67 -1.91 -20.71 -17.07
CA LEU A 67 -3.23 -20.96 -17.65
C LEU A 67 -3.94 -22.03 -16.81
N ASN A 68 -5.03 -21.66 -16.15
CA ASN A 68 -5.93 -22.60 -15.47
C ASN A 68 -7.15 -22.94 -16.34
N SER A 69 -7.05 -24.05 -17.06
CA SER A 69 -8.06 -24.55 -18.00
C SER A 69 -9.07 -25.46 -17.31
N ASN A 70 -9.97 -24.87 -16.52
CA ASN A 70 -11.02 -25.59 -15.76
C ASN A 70 -10.48 -26.54 -14.67
N GLY A 71 -9.29 -26.27 -14.14
CA GLY A 71 -8.75 -26.95 -12.96
C GLY A 71 -9.05 -26.23 -11.64
N ILE A 72 -8.52 -26.78 -10.55
CA ILE A 72 -8.56 -26.19 -9.21
C ILE A 72 -7.16 -25.70 -8.85
N LEU A 73 -6.99 -24.39 -8.71
CA LEU A 73 -5.70 -23.76 -8.42
C LEU A 73 -5.70 -23.17 -7.01
N THR A 74 -4.72 -23.53 -6.19
CA THR A 74 -4.46 -22.90 -4.90
C THR A 74 -3.08 -22.27 -4.92
N ILE A 75 -2.99 -21.00 -4.52
CA ILE A 75 -1.72 -20.29 -4.39
C ILE A 75 -1.64 -19.63 -3.02
N THR A 76 -0.53 -19.83 -2.33
CA THR A 76 -0.27 -19.20 -1.03
C THR A 76 1.15 -18.66 -1.00
N ASN A 77 1.36 -17.44 -0.52
CA ASN A 77 2.70 -16.83 -0.44
C ASN A 77 3.40 -16.78 -1.80
N GLY A 78 2.66 -16.46 -2.85
CA GLY A 78 3.18 -16.41 -4.22
C GLY A 78 3.73 -15.03 -4.60
N THR A 79 4.55 -14.99 -5.64
CA THR A 79 4.85 -13.74 -6.36
C THR A 79 4.76 -13.99 -7.85
N PHE A 80 3.99 -13.16 -8.55
CA PHE A 80 3.88 -13.14 -10.01
C PHE A 80 4.47 -11.84 -10.52
N THR A 81 5.57 -11.92 -11.29
CA THR A 81 6.22 -10.71 -11.77
C THR A 81 6.78 -10.80 -13.18
N GLY A 82 6.59 -9.73 -13.96
CA GLY A 82 7.10 -9.64 -15.33
C GLY A 82 6.55 -10.72 -16.24
N ASN A 83 5.34 -11.21 -16.01
CA ASN A 83 4.69 -12.16 -16.91
C ASN A 83 3.86 -11.40 -17.95
N ASP A 84 3.86 -11.90 -19.19
CA ASP A 84 3.21 -11.29 -20.36
C ASP A 84 2.32 -12.29 -21.11
N ALA A 85 1.18 -11.81 -21.61
CA ALA A 85 0.26 -12.62 -22.40
C ALA A 85 -0.64 -11.72 -23.28
N ALA A 86 -1.48 -12.32 -24.13
CA ALA A 86 -2.61 -11.57 -24.69
C ALA A 86 -3.66 -11.27 -23.62
N SER A 87 -3.99 -12.26 -22.79
CA SER A 87 -4.96 -12.10 -21.69
C SER A 87 -4.46 -12.84 -20.43
N GLY A 88 -4.50 -12.17 -19.28
CA GLY A 88 -4.02 -12.68 -18.01
C GLY A 88 -2.51 -12.83 -17.99
N GLY A 89 -1.78 -11.72 -17.90
CA GLY A 89 -0.30 -11.72 -17.93
C GLY A 89 0.29 -12.71 -16.92
N ALA A 90 -0.17 -12.64 -15.66
CA ALA A 90 0.18 -13.62 -14.64
C ALA A 90 -0.71 -14.86 -14.65
N LEU A 91 -2.04 -14.69 -14.72
CA LEU A 91 -3.00 -15.79 -14.62
C LEU A 91 -4.17 -15.56 -15.56
N HIS A 92 -4.44 -16.55 -16.42
CA HIS A 92 -5.73 -16.70 -17.07
C HIS A 92 -6.49 -17.84 -16.39
N ASN A 93 -7.70 -17.58 -15.91
CA ASN A 93 -8.51 -18.56 -15.19
C ASN A 93 -9.89 -18.77 -15.81
N THR A 94 -10.17 -19.99 -16.27
CA THR A 94 -11.53 -20.46 -16.60
C THR A 94 -12.11 -21.40 -15.54
N GLY A 95 -11.26 -21.93 -14.64
CA GLY A 95 -11.63 -22.83 -13.54
C GLY A 95 -11.87 -22.11 -12.21
N THR A 96 -11.48 -22.76 -11.11
CA THR A 96 -11.56 -22.19 -9.77
C THR A 96 -10.16 -21.92 -9.23
N ALA A 97 -9.93 -20.72 -8.69
CA ALA A 97 -8.69 -20.38 -8.01
C ALA A 97 -8.91 -19.76 -6.62
N THR A 98 -8.12 -20.20 -5.64
CA THR A 98 -8.03 -19.58 -4.31
C THR A 98 -6.59 -19.12 -4.09
N ILE A 99 -6.41 -17.81 -3.92
CA ILE A 99 -5.10 -17.16 -3.91
C ILE A 99 -4.98 -16.33 -2.64
N SER A 100 -3.92 -16.54 -1.88
CA SER A 100 -3.69 -15.85 -0.63
C SER A 100 -2.26 -15.38 -0.45
N ASP A 101 -2.09 -14.25 0.23
CA ASP A 101 -0.77 -13.70 0.60
C ASP A 101 0.16 -13.56 -0.62
N THR A 102 -0.39 -13.15 -1.76
CA THR A 102 0.30 -13.19 -3.05
C THR A 102 0.45 -11.80 -3.64
N VAL A 103 1.61 -11.56 -4.25
CA VAL A 103 1.92 -10.31 -4.95
C VAL A 103 1.87 -10.53 -6.46
N PHE A 104 1.11 -9.70 -7.17
CA PHE A 104 1.09 -9.58 -8.63
C PHE A 104 1.69 -8.22 -8.99
N SER A 105 2.90 -8.20 -9.54
CA SER A 105 3.61 -6.95 -9.84
C SER A 105 4.23 -6.89 -11.22
N GLY A 106 4.02 -5.79 -11.94
CA GLY A 106 4.66 -5.57 -13.25
C GLY A 106 4.30 -6.65 -14.28
N ASN A 107 3.10 -7.20 -14.22
CA ASN A 107 2.60 -8.12 -15.24
C ASN A 107 1.84 -7.34 -16.31
N THR A 108 1.91 -7.81 -17.55
CA THR A 108 1.34 -7.14 -18.71
C THR A 108 0.45 -8.06 -19.51
N ALA A 109 -0.61 -7.50 -20.09
CA ALA A 109 -1.44 -8.19 -21.06
C ALA A 109 -1.74 -7.29 -22.27
N GLY A 110 -1.71 -7.86 -23.47
CA GLY A 110 -2.03 -7.14 -24.70
C GLY A 110 -3.51 -6.72 -24.80
N ALA A 111 -4.41 -7.40 -24.09
CA ALA A 111 -5.85 -7.17 -24.14
C ALA A 111 -6.46 -7.09 -22.72
N GLU A 112 -6.71 -8.22 -22.06
CA GLU A 112 -7.46 -8.24 -20.79
C GLU A 112 -6.61 -8.71 -19.60
N GLY A 113 -6.74 -8.00 -18.47
CA GLY A 113 -6.22 -8.45 -17.18
C GLY A 113 -4.69 -8.47 -17.13
N GLY A 114 -4.08 -7.31 -16.85
CA GLY A 114 -2.62 -7.17 -16.87
C GLY A 114 -1.92 -8.17 -15.96
N ALA A 115 -2.49 -8.42 -14.77
CA ALA A 115 -2.15 -9.58 -13.97
C ALA A 115 -3.10 -10.75 -14.23
N VAL A 116 -4.40 -10.55 -14.00
CA VAL A 116 -5.36 -11.66 -13.93
C VAL A 116 -6.52 -11.43 -14.87
N PHE A 117 -6.80 -12.40 -15.73
CA PHE A 117 -8.06 -12.49 -16.45
C PHE A 117 -8.89 -13.67 -15.94
N VAL A 118 -10.10 -13.38 -15.49
CA VAL A 118 -11.09 -14.38 -15.09
C VAL A 118 -12.17 -14.40 -16.16
N ASP A 119 -12.12 -15.38 -17.05
CA ASP A 119 -13.02 -15.46 -18.21
C ASP A 119 -14.43 -15.91 -17.80
N SER A 120 -14.60 -17.20 -17.48
CA SER A 120 -15.85 -17.80 -17.01
C SER A 120 -15.75 -18.49 -15.63
N GLY A 121 -14.64 -18.24 -14.92
CA GLY A 121 -14.28 -18.96 -13.69
C GLY A 121 -14.58 -18.20 -12.40
N PHE A 122 -14.11 -18.77 -11.29
CA PHE A 122 -14.21 -18.17 -9.94
C PHE A 122 -12.82 -17.96 -9.37
N VAL A 123 -12.54 -16.76 -8.87
CA VAL A 123 -11.29 -16.48 -8.17
C VAL A 123 -11.53 -15.73 -6.87
N THR A 124 -10.95 -16.24 -5.79
CA THR A 124 -10.90 -15.55 -4.50
C THR A 124 -9.48 -15.18 -4.17
N PHE A 125 -9.25 -13.89 -3.91
CA PHE A 125 -8.01 -13.33 -3.41
C PHE A 125 -8.16 -12.93 -1.95
N ASN A 126 -7.18 -13.28 -1.12
CA ASN A 126 -7.11 -12.87 0.28
C ASN A 126 -5.72 -12.30 0.57
N ARG A 127 -5.64 -11.14 1.23
CA ARG A 127 -4.34 -10.54 1.66
C ARG A 127 -3.33 -10.37 0.51
N SER A 128 -3.83 -10.04 -0.68
CA SER A 128 -3.03 -10.00 -1.91
C SER A 128 -2.83 -8.57 -2.42
N LEU A 129 -1.73 -8.37 -3.14
CA LEU A 129 -1.34 -7.08 -3.72
C LEU A 129 -1.31 -7.17 -5.24
N PHE A 130 -1.85 -6.16 -5.91
CA PHE A 130 -1.68 -5.92 -7.35
C PHE A 130 -1.02 -4.56 -7.56
N ALA A 131 0.22 -4.56 -8.02
CA ALA A 131 1.03 -3.36 -8.15
C ALA A 131 1.62 -3.18 -9.56
N GLY A 132 1.38 -2.04 -10.21
CA GLY A 132 2.08 -1.72 -11.47
C GLY A 132 1.80 -2.67 -12.63
N ASN A 133 0.62 -3.30 -12.67
CA ASN A 133 0.21 -4.16 -13.79
C ASN A 133 -0.46 -3.33 -14.89
N ALA A 134 -0.37 -3.78 -16.14
CA ALA A 134 -0.90 -3.02 -17.27
C ALA A 134 -1.61 -3.90 -18.32
N ALA A 135 -2.73 -3.41 -18.84
CA ALA A 135 -3.44 -4.03 -19.96
C ALA A 135 -4.23 -3.00 -20.78
N VAL A 136 -4.93 -3.44 -21.83
CA VAL A 136 -5.93 -2.59 -22.48
C VAL A 136 -7.17 -2.46 -21.59
N ALA A 137 -7.59 -3.54 -20.96
CA ALA A 137 -8.78 -3.62 -20.12
C ALA A 137 -8.48 -4.34 -18.81
N GLY A 138 -8.76 -3.70 -17.67
CA GLY A 138 -8.45 -4.25 -16.35
C GLY A 138 -6.94 -4.29 -16.08
N GLY A 139 -6.36 -3.17 -15.65
CA GLY A 139 -4.91 -3.03 -15.52
C GLY A 139 -4.31 -4.06 -14.56
N ALA A 140 -4.96 -4.32 -13.43
CA ALA A 140 -4.66 -5.49 -12.61
C ALA A 140 -5.51 -6.69 -13.00
N ILE A 141 -6.84 -6.54 -12.93
CA ILE A 141 -7.77 -7.66 -13.06
C ILE A 141 -8.85 -7.31 -14.08
N HIS A 142 -9.14 -8.27 -14.96
CA HIS A 142 -10.33 -8.24 -15.79
C HIS A 142 -11.22 -9.44 -15.44
N GLY A 143 -12.50 -9.20 -15.16
CA GLY A 143 -13.53 -10.22 -15.07
C GLY A 143 -14.39 -10.21 -16.32
N GLY A 144 -14.30 -11.25 -17.15
CA GLY A 144 -15.09 -11.39 -18.37
C GLY A 144 -16.51 -11.90 -18.09
N PRO A 145 -17.28 -12.16 -19.15
CA PRO A 145 -18.66 -12.64 -19.03
C PRO A 145 -18.75 -13.96 -18.24
N GLY A 146 -19.32 -13.88 -17.04
CA GLY A 146 -19.43 -15.03 -16.12
C GLY A 146 -18.22 -15.21 -15.18
N GLY A 147 -17.20 -14.35 -15.28
CA GLY A 147 -16.09 -14.28 -14.35
C GLY A 147 -16.53 -13.71 -12.99
N ASN A 148 -16.25 -14.47 -11.93
CA ASN A 148 -16.59 -14.08 -10.56
C ASN A 148 -15.31 -13.84 -9.75
N ILE A 149 -15.15 -12.63 -9.26
CA ILE A 149 -13.94 -12.20 -8.56
C ILE A 149 -14.32 -11.76 -7.14
N THR A 150 -13.64 -12.30 -6.15
CA THR A 150 -13.74 -11.87 -4.75
C THR A 150 -12.37 -11.42 -4.27
N LEU A 151 -12.25 -10.19 -3.77
CA LEU A 151 -11.06 -9.69 -3.09
C LEU A 151 -11.40 -9.37 -1.64
N VAL A 152 -10.65 -9.99 -0.73
CA VAL A 152 -10.72 -9.75 0.71
C VAL A 152 -9.37 -9.24 1.20
N ASN A 153 -9.37 -8.12 1.92
CA ASN A 153 -8.14 -7.55 2.48
C ASN A 153 -7.05 -7.35 1.43
N ALA A 154 -7.38 -6.76 0.28
CA ALA A 154 -6.46 -6.65 -0.86
C ALA A 154 -6.16 -5.20 -1.22
N THR A 155 -4.94 -4.95 -1.71
CA THR A 155 -4.53 -3.64 -2.22
C THR A 155 -4.28 -3.70 -3.73
N LEU A 156 -4.81 -2.72 -4.46
CA LEU A 156 -4.58 -2.51 -5.89
C LEU A 156 -4.03 -1.10 -6.08
N ASN A 157 -2.77 -1.00 -6.51
CA ASN A 157 -2.07 0.27 -6.63
C ASN A 157 -1.23 0.40 -7.91
N GLY A 158 -1.23 1.58 -8.51
CA GLY A 158 -0.35 1.87 -9.65
C GLY A 158 -0.65 1.05 -10.91
N ASN A 159 -1.81 0.40 -11.01
CA ASN A 159 -2.17 -0.37 -12.20
C ASN A 159 -2.73 0.55 -13.28
N SER A 160 -2.55 0.18 -14.55
CA SER A 160 -2.92 1.03 -15.68
C SER A 160 -3.65 0.31 -16.80
N ALA A 161 -4.68 0.94 -17.36
CA ALA A 161 -5.40 0.42 -18.52
C ALA A 161 -6.03 1.53 -19.36
N ASN A 162 -6.69 1.16 -20.46
CA ASN A 162 -7.64 2.08 -21.09
C ASN A 162 -8.92 2.13 -20.26
N ASP A 163 -9.49 0.98 -19.92
CA ASP A 163 -10.68 0.90 -19.08
C ASP A 163 -10.40 0.02 -17.84
N GLY A 164 -10.83 0.48 -16.66
CA GLY A 164 -10.62 -0.23 -15.40
C GLY A 164 -9.14 -0.27 -15.01
N GLY A 165 -8.56 0.88 -14.67
CA GLY A 165 -7.12 0.98 -14.36
C GLY A 165 -6.70 0.00 -13.27
N GLY A 166 -7.51 -0.15 -12.22
CA GLY A 166 -7.42 -1.26 -11.28
C GLY A 166 -8.12 -2.50 -11.82
N ILE A 167 -9.45 -2.45 -11.90
CA ILE A 167 -10.29 -3.59 -12.29
C ILE A 167 -11.31 -3.16 -13.34
N GLN A 168 -11.46 -3.98 -14.39
CA GLN A 168 -12.68 -3.97 -15.21
C GLN A 168 -13.48 -5.25 -14.95
N CYS A 169 -14.79 -5.14 -14.83
CA CYS A 169 -15.70 -6.28 -14.77
C CYS A 169 -16.81 -6.14 -15.81
N ASP A 170 -16.88 -7.09 -16.73
CA ASP A 170 -17.87 -7.19 -17.80
C ASP A 170 -18.84 -8.34 -17.51
N SER A 171 -20.10 -8.00 -17.22
CA SER A 171 -21.22 -8.92 -17.08
C SER A 171 -21.03 -10.03 -16.01
N GLY A 172 -20.01 -9.90 -15.17
CA GLY A 172 -19.68 -10.78 -14.05
C GLY A 172 -20.08 -10.21 -12.68
N VAL A 173 -19.55 -10.85 -11.62
CA VAL A 173 -19.70 -10.38 -10.24
C VAL A 173 -18.34 -10.04 -9.67
N LEU A 174 -18.19 -8.80 -9.22
CA LEU A 174 -17.05 -8.31 -8.47
C LEU A 174 -17.46 -8.13 -7.01
N THR A 175 -16.76 -8.77 -6.09
CA THR A 175 -16.95 -8.60 -4.65
C THR A 175 -15.67 -8.04 -4.04
N LEU A 176 -15.76 -6.87 -3.42
CA LEU A 176 -14.68 -6.21 -2.69
C LEU A 176 -15.05 -6.11 -1.22
N VAL A 177 -14.25 -6.71 -0.35
CA VAL A 177 -14.43 -6.64 1.09
C VAL A 177 -13.12 -6.19 1.68
N ASN A 178 -13.14 -5.08 2.44
CA ASN A 178 -11.94 -4.57 3.08
C ASN A 178 -10.79 -4.36 2.08
N ALA A 179 -11.06 -3.78 0.91
CA ALA A 179 -10.04 -3.57 -0.11
C ALA A 179 -9.61 -2.10 -0.19
N THR A 180 -8.41 -1.86 -0.70
CA THR A 180 -7.91 -0.52 -1.04
C THR A 180 -7.56 -0.48 -2.52
N VAL A 181 -8.33 0.27 -3.31
CA VAL A 181 -8.11 0.51 -4.75
C VAL A 181 -7.71 1.97 -4.93
N SER A 182 -6.42 2.24 -5.07
CA SER A 182 -5.89 3.60 -5.06
C SER A 182 -4.68 3.78 -5.97
N GLY A 183 -4.52 4.96 -6.59
CA GLY A 183 -3.40 5.26 -7.47
C GLY A 183 -3.41 4.48 -8.79
N ASN A 184 -4.55 3.95 -9.21
CA ASN A 184 -4.70 3.28 -10.50
C ASN A 184 -5.13 4.27 -11.58
N THR A 185 -4.76 4.02 -12.84
CA THR A 185 -4.94 4.96 -13.94
C THR A 185 -5.68 4.33 -15.12
N ALA A 186 -6.73 4.99 -15.60
CA ALA A 186 -7.43 4.66 -16.84
C ALA A 186 -7.40 5.84 -17.81
N SER A 187 -7.32 5.58 -19.12
CA SER A 187 -7.41 6.62 -20.15
C SER A 187 -8.83 6.81 -20.71
N GLY A 188 -9.74 5.86 -20.48
CA GLY A 188 -11.13 5.82 -20.95
C GLY A 188 -12.13 5.88 -19.80
N PHE A 189 -12.33 4.79 -19.07
CA PHE A 189 -13.29 4.71 -17.96
C PHE A 189 -12.71 4.02 -16.73
N GLY A 190 -13.08 4.48 -15.53
CA GLY A 190 -12.84 3.73 -14.29
C GLY A 190 -11.37 3.65 -13.94
N GLY A 191 -10.77 4.74 -13.47
CA GLY A 191 -9.38 4.73 -13.00
C GLY A 191 -9.14 3.64 -11.95
N GLY A 192 -10.04 3.54 -10.97
CA GLY A 192 -10.11 2.43 -10.03
C GLY A 192 -10.86 1.23 -10.61
N LEU A 193 -12.19 1.38 -10.79
CA LEU A 193 -13.11 0.32 -11.20
C LEU A 193 -13.91 0.74 -12.43
N ASP A 194 -14.01 -0.14 -13.44
CA ASP A 194 -14.98 -0.02 -14.54
C ASP A 194 -15.96 -1.21 -14.53
N LEU A 195 -17.26 -0.91 -14.50
CA LEU A 195 -18.34 -1.89 -14.47
C LEU A 195 -19.15 -1.82 -15.76
N VAL A 196 -19.18 -2.92 -16.52
CA VAL A 196 -19.93 -3.04 -17.79
C VAL A 196 -20.94 -4.17 -17.66
N GLY A 197 -22.18 -3.86 -17.31
CA GLY A 197 -23.25 -4.85 -17.16
C GLY A 197 -23.05 -5.77 -15.95
N ALA A 198 -22.08 -5.44 -15.08
CA ALA A 198 -21.64 -6.26 -13.97
C ALA A 198 -22.33 -5.90 -12.65
N GLN A 199 -22.27 -6.82 -11.69
CA GLN A 199 -22.65 -6.57 -10.31
C GLN A 199 -21.41 -6.33 -9.44
N LEU A 200 -21.39 -5.19 -8.74
CA LEU A 200 -20.42 -4.90 -7.68
C LEU A 200 -21.08 -5.09 -6.31
N ASN A 201 -20.53 -5.99 -5.50
CA ASN A 201 -20.77 -6.05 -4.06
C ASN A 201 -19.56 -5.43 -3.37
N ILE A 202 -19.76 -4.41 -2.53
CA ILE A 202 -18.64 -3.66 -1.93
C ILE A 202 -18.90 -3.38 -0.45
N GLU A 203 -17.95 -3.72 0.41
CA GLU A 203 -18.02 -3.55 1.86
C GLU A 203 -16.69 -3.06 2.43
N ASN A 204 -16.73 -2.05 3.31
CA ASN A 204 -15.57 -1.54 4.04
C ASN A 204 -14.37 -1.27 3.14
N THR A 205 -14.60 -0.74 1.94
CA THR A 205 -13.59 -0.62 0.88
C THR A 205 -13.31 0.85 0.55
N ILE A 206 -12.04 1.14 0.28
CA ILE A 206 -11.57 2.42 -0.24
C ILE A 206 -11.42 2.30 -1.76
N VAL A 207 -12.08 3.18 -2.51
CA VAL A 207 -11.82 3.43 -3.93
C VAL A 207 -11.60 4.92 -4.11
N ALA A 208 -10.35 5.36 -4.06
CA ALA A 208 -10.00 6.78 -4.03
C ALA A 208 -8.60 7.03 -4.59
N ALA A 209 -8.30 8.28 -4.92
CA ALA A 209 -7.01 8.69 -5.49
C ALA A 209 -6.64 7.94 -6.79
N ASN A 210 -7.64 7.50 -7.56
CA ASN A 210 -7.43 6.95 -8.89
C ASN A 210 -7.55 8.06 -9.95
N THR A 211 -6.89 7.85 -11.08
CA THR A 211 -6.87 8.79 -12.21
C THR A 211 -7.67 8.22 -13.36
N GLY A 212 -8.65 8.98 -13.86
CA GLY A 212 -9.41 8.63 -15.05
C GLY A 212 -10.06 9.88 -15.64
N PRO A 213 -10.63 9.81 -16.85
CA PRO A 213 -11.30 10.96 -17.45
C PRO A 213 -12.43 11.47 -16.57
N ALA A 214 -12.48 12.79 -16.36
CA ALA A 214 -13.55 13.46 -15.65
C ALA A 214 -13.84 14.81 -16.33
N PRO A 215 -15.12 15.21 -16.48
CA PRO A 215 -16.33 14.49 -16.06
C PRO A 215 -16.73 13.36 -17.04
N GLY A 216 -17.49 12.38 -16.54
CA GLY A 216 -18.15 11.32 -17.30
C GLY A 216 -17.40 9.99 -17.39
N GLY A 217 -16.11 9.94 -17.00
CA GLY A 217 -15.29 8.72 -17.04
C GLY A 217 -15.17 8.00 -15.69
N GLY A 218 -15.59 8.60 -14.57
CA GLY A 218 -15.59 7.96 -13.25
C GLY A 218 -14.18 7.58 -12.77
N PRO A 219 -13.37 8.53 -12.27
CA PRO A 219 -11.97 8.25 -11.90
C PRO A 219 -11.84 7.14 -10.86
N ASP A 220 -12.73 7.06 -9.87
CA ASP A 220 -12.73 5.97 -8.90
C ASP A 220 -13.64 4.81 -9.32
N VAL A 221 -14.91 5.11 -9.61
CA VAL A 221 -15.88 4.12 -10.08
C VAL A 221 -16.57 4.63 -11.34
N ALA A 222 -16.38 3.90 -12.45
CA ALA A 222 -17.15 4.00 -13.66
C ALA A 222 -18.27 2.95 -13.66
N ARG A 223 -19.51 3.43 -13.65
CA ARG A 223 -20.70 2.58 -13.72
C ARG A 223 -21.31 2.72 -15.11
N ARG A 224 -20.93 1.82 -16.03
CA ARG A 224 -21.46 1.77 -17.40
C ARG A 224 -22.67 0.83 -17.45
N THR A 225 -23.50 1.01 -18.48
CA THR A 225 -24.66 0.16 -18.83
C THR A 225 -25.60 -0.14 -17.64
N THR A 226 -26.31 -1.28 -17.62
CA THR A 226 -27.25 -1.72 -16.57
C THR A 226 -26.55 -2.37 -15.37
N SER A 227 -25.28 -2.03 -15.11
CA SER A 227 -24.53 -2.57 -13.97
C SER A 227 -25.32 -2.42 -12.67
N THR A 228 -25.01 -3.15 -11.61
CA THR A 228 -25.62 -3.00 -10.28
C THR A 228 -24.53 -2.80 -9.25
N ILE A 229 -24.76 -1.92 -8.28
CA ILE A 229 -23.85 -1.72 -7.15
C ILE A 229 -24.68 -1.96 -5.90
N VAL A 230 -24.22 -2.91 -5.09
CA VAL A 230 -24.81 -3.31 -3.81
C VAL A 230 -23.80 -2.92 -2.73
N PRO A 231 -23.88 -1.68 -2.20
CA PRO A 231 -23.03 -1.26 -1.11
C PRO A 231 -23.47 -1.94 0.19
N GLY A 232 -22.55 -2.65 0.83
CA GLY A 232 -22.61 -3.10 2.22
C GLY A 232 -21.63 -2.31 3.08
N GLY A 233 -21.81 -2.36 4.40
CA GLY A 233 -20.96 -1.64 5.36
C GLY A 233 -20.83 -0.13 5.05
N ALA A 234 -19.68 0.45 5.40
CA ALA A 234 -19.32 1.81 5.03
C ALA A 234 -18.21 1.76 3.96
N ASN A 235 -18.28 2.61 2.93
CA ASN A 235 -17.27 2.64 1.87
C ASN A 235 -16.79 4.07 1.67
N LEU A 236 -15.49 4.23 1.36
CA LEU A 236 -14.89 5.52 1.06
C LEU A 236 -14.66 5.63 -0.44
N ILE A 237 -15.36 6.55 -1.08
CA ILE A 237 -15.20 6.83 -2.52
C ILE A 237 -14.65 8.24 -2.69
N GLY A 238 -13.47 8.38 -3.30
CA GLY A 238 -12.77 9.66 -3.40
C GLY A 238 -13.50 10.67 -4.29
N ASN A 239 -13.92 10.24 -5.47
CA ASN A 239 -14.61 11.02 -6.47
C ASN A 239 -15.70 10.16 -7.11
N ASN A 240 -16.93 10.44 -6.72
CA ASN A 240 -18.09 9.70 -7.19
C ASN A 240 -18.84 10.40 -8.32
N ASP A 241 -18.22 10.46 -9.48
CA ASP A 241 -18.80 11.06 -10.69
C ASP A 241 -19.99 10.25 -11.23
N THR A 242 -19.75 9.00 -11.63
CA THR A 242 -20.74 8.21 -12.39
C THR A 242 -21.57 7.25 -11.53
N ALA A 243 -21.18 6.99 -10.30
CA ALA A 243 -21.89 6.10 -9.36
C ALA A 243 -22.57 6.86 -8.20
N SER A 244 -22.83 8.16 -8.38
CA SER A 244 -23.46 9.06 -7.39
C SER A 244 -24.83 8.60 -6.88
N PHE A 245 -25.60 7.89 -7.70
CA PHE A 245 -26.87 7.29 -7.28
C PHE A 245 -26.68 6.19 -6.23
N ASN A 246 -25.61 5.40 -6.33
CA ASN A 246 -25.33 4.28 -5.43
C ASN A 246 -24.51 4.69 -4.20
N PHE A 247 -23.67 5.72 -4.31
CA PHE A 247 -23.00 6.34 -3.17
C PHE A 247 -23.36 7.83 -3.11
N PRO A 248 -24.43 8.23 -2.40
CA PRO A 248 -24.76 9.63 -2.28
C PRO A 248 -23.62 10.40 -1.60
N ALA A 249 -23.42 11.66 -2.02
CA ALA A 249 -22.39 12.52 -1.42
C ALA A 249 -22.56 12.63 0.09
N GLY A 250 -21.44 12.57 0.82
CA GLY A 250 -21.43 12.50 2.27
C GLY A 250 -20.00 12.52 2.82
N PRO A 251 -19.81 12.33 4.13
CA PRO A 251 -18.49 12.46 4.77
C PRO A 251 -17.45 11.46 4.26
N LEU A 252 -17.89 10.35 3.65
CA LEU A 252 -17.03 9.30 3.09
C LEU A 252 -17.09 9.23 1.56
N VAL A 253 -17.82 10.13 0.91
CA VAL A 253 -18.04 10.09 -0.55
C VAL A 253 -17.84 11.48 -1.12
N GLY A 254 -16.71 11.68 -1.81
CA GLY A 254 -16.41 12.92 -2.51
C GLY A 254 -17.10 13.03 -3.87
N THR A 255 -16.98 14.21 -4.48
CA THR A 255 -17.62 14.55 -5.76
C THR A 255 -16.59 15.07 -6.76
N PRO A 256 -16.92 15.17 -8.07
CA PRO A 256 -16.01 15.76 -9.05
C PRO A 256 -15.50 17.16 -8.74
N SER A 257 -16.26 17.96 -7.97
CA SER A 257 -15.88 19.31 -7.55
C SER A 257 -15.26 19.38 -6.16
N ALA A 258 -15.25 18.28 -5.42
CA ALA A 258 -14.69 18.16 -4.07
C ALA A 258 -14.29 16.70 -3.82
N ASN A 259 -13.12 16.32 -4.34
CA ASN A 259 -12.56 14.99 -4.11
C ASN A 259 -12.29 14.80 -2.61
N LEU A 260 -12.63 13.63 -2.09
CA LEU A 260 -12.29 13.20 -0.73
C LEU A 260 -10.94 12.47 -0.74
N ASP A 261 -10.01 12.96 0.06
CA ASP A 261 -8.73 12.29 0.29
C ASP A 261 -8.88 11.22 1.39
N PRO A 262 -8.57 9.94 1.11
CA PRO A 262 -8.55 8.90 2.13
C PRO A 262 -7.37 9.02 3.13
N LEU A 263 -6.42 9.93 2.90
CA LEU A 263 -5.19 10.12 3.67
C LEU A 263 -4.40 8.81 3.79
N LEU A 264 -4.15 8.18 2.64
CA LEU A 264 -3.35 6.96 2.55
C LEU A 264 -1.86 7.28 2.55
N ALA A 265 -1.09 6.48 3.27
CA ALA A 265 0.35 6.42 3.09
C ALA A 265 0.71 5.85 1.70
N PRO A 266 1.91 6.15 1.16
CA PRO A 266 2.41 5.46 -0.03
C PRO A 266 2.38 3.94 0.14
N LEU A 267 2.28 3.19 -0.96
CA LEU A 267 2.43 1.73 -0.94
C LEU A 267 3.78 1.37 -0.31
N GLY A 268 3.76 0.54 0.72
CA GLY A 268 4.99 0.23 1.47
C GLY A 268 4.82 -0.96 2.40
N VAL A 269 5.89 -1.26 3.14
CA VAL A 269 5.90 -2.35 4.12
C VAL A 269 5.44 -1.82 5.48
N TYR A 270 4.21 -2.17 5.87
CA TYR A 270 3.59 -1.77 7.14
C TYR A 270 3.29 -2.97 8.06
N GLY A 271 4.08 -4.03 7.90
CA GLY A 271 3.88 -5.35 8.49
C GLY A 271 3.26 -6.33 7.51
N GLY A 272 3.18 -7.60 7.91
CA GLY A 272 2.62 -8.68 7.09
C GLY A 272 3.48 -9.10 5.90
N LEU A 273 2.88 -9.92 5.03
CA LEU A 273 3.57 -10.60 3.92
C LEU A 273 3.47 -9.85 2.58
N THR A 274 2.50 -8.94 2.43
CA THR A 274 2.32 -8.13 1.23
C THR A 274 2.37 -6.65 1.59
N GLN A 275 2.89 -5.82 0.67
CA GLN A 275 2.81 -4.36 0.85
C GLN A 275 1.35 -3.90 0.83
N THR A 276 1.07 -2.86 1.58
CA THR A 276 -0.27 -2.27 1.72
C THR A 276 -0.15 -0.74 1.84
N MET A 277 -1.27 -0.05 2.00
CA MET A 277 -1.34 1.39 2.21
C MET A 277 -1.95 1.66 3.60
N ALA A 278 -1.13 2.06 4.56
CA ALA A 278 -1.60 2.40 5.89
C ALA A 278 -2.44 3.69 5.88
N LEU A 279 -3.39 3.82 6.80
CA LEU A 279 -4.12 5.06 7.02
C LEU A 279 -3.23 6.06 7.79
N CYS A 280 -3.18 7.32 7.33
CA CYS A 280 -2.50 8.39 8.05
C CYS A 280 -3.41 8.98 9.15
N ALA A 281 -2.81 9.68 10.10
CA ALA A 281 -3.54 10.36 11.16
C ALA A 281 -4.60 11.31 10.58
N GLY A 282 -5.81 11.28 11.14
CA GLY A 282 -6.93 12.08 10.65
C GLY A 282 -7.66 11.50 9.43
N SER A 283 -7.26 10.32 8.94
CA SER A 283 -7.97 9.65 7.86
C SER A 283 -9.45 9.44 8.21
N PRO A 284 -10.38 9.80 7.31
CA PRO A 284 -11.81 9.55 7.51
C PRO A 284 -12.18 8.06 7.46
N ALA A 285 -11.24 7.18 7.08
CA ALA A 285 -11.44 5.74 7.05
C ALA A 285 -11.16 5.06 8.40
N ILE A 286 -10.52 5.74 9.36
CA ILE A 286 -10.22 5.20 10.68
C ILE A 286 -11.52 5.05 11.49
N ASP A 287 -11.74 3.87 12.08
CA ASP A 287 -12.91 3.54 12.91
C ASP A 287 -14.26 3.81 12.20
N ALA A 288 -14.26 3.83 10.87
CA ALA A 288 -15.43 4.25 10.07
C ALA A 288 -16.17 3.08 9.39
N GLY A 289 -15.60 1.88 9.44
CA GLY A 289 -16.16 0.67 8.85
C GLY A 289 -17.18 -0.03 9.75
N VAL A 290 -17.76 -1.11 9.23
CA VAL A 290 -18.80 -1.88 9.92
C VAL A 290 -18.32 -3.31 10.14
N ALA A 291 -18.25 -3.73 11.40
CA ALA A 291 -18.06 -5.14 11.73
C ALA A 291 -19.35 -5.93 11.46
N THR A 292 -19.23 -7.05 10.75
CA THR A 292 -20.30 -7.99 10.43
C THR A 292 -19.94 -9.38 10.98
N SER A 293 -20.87 -10.33 10.92
CA SER A 293 -20.59 -11.73 11.31
C SER A 293 -19.50 -12.39 10.47
N ASN A 294 -19.21 -11.83 9.29
CA ASN A 294 -18.22 -12.34 8.35
C ASN A 294 -16.93 -11.51 8.34
N THR A 295 -16.77 -10.56 9.27
CA THR A 295 -15.53 -9.78 9.39
C THR A 295 -14.34 -10.72 9.58
N PRO A 296 -13.30 -10.64 8.72
CA PRO A 296 -12.10 -11.43 8.86
C PRO A 296 -11.43 -11.22 10.23
N SER A 297 -10.71 -12.22 10.74
CA SER A 297 -9.99 -12.07 12.02
C SER A 297 -8.80 -11.11 11.95
N THR A 298 -8.26 -10.88 10.75
CA THR A 298 -7.06 -10.07 10.51
C THR A 298 -7.25 -9.17 9.29
N ASP A 299 -6.46 -8.11 9.19
CA ASP A 299 -6.41 -7.25 8.00
C ASP A 299 -5.47 -7.84 6.91
N GLN A 300 -5.08 -7.04 5.90
CA GLN A 300 -4.18 -7.49 4.83
C GLN A 300 -2.85 -8.06 5.35
N ARG A 301 -2.36 -7.57 6.49
CA ARG A 301 -1.06 -7.98 7.03
C ARG A 301 -1.10 -9.40 7.61
N GLY A 302 -2.29 -9.92 7.89
CA GLY A 302 -2.50 -11.31 8.30
C GLY A 302 -2.24 -11.57 9.79
N PRO A 303 -1.83 -12.80 10.17
CA PRO A 303 -1.68 -13.19 11.57
C PRO A 303 -0.84 -12.20 12.39
N GLY A 304 -1.37 -11.78 13.55
CA GLY A 304 -0.77 -10.76 14.41
C GLY A 304 -1.37 -9.35 14.25
N PHE A 305 -2.13 -9.12 13.19
CA PHE A 305 -2.77 -7.83 12.90
C PHE A 305 -4.30 -7.99 12.89
N ALA A 306 -4.91 -7.94 14.07
CA ALA A 306 -6.35 -8.20 14.20
C ALA A 306 -7.17 -7.14 13.46
N ARG A 307 -8.28 -7.54 12.84
CA ARG A 307 -9.10 -6.67 11.98
C ARG A 307 -10.00 -5.70 12.74
N VAL A 308 -10.26 -5.95 14.01
CA VAL A 308 -11.09 -5.06 14.83
C VAL A 308 -10.17 -4.51 15.90
N GLN A 309 -9.73 -3.27 15.71
CA GLN A 309 -8.98 -2.48 16.68
C GLN A 309 -9.75 -1.18 16.95
N GLY A 310 -9.57 -0.58 18.12
CA GLY A 310 -10.30 0.65 18.46
C GLY A 310 -11.80 0.41 18.69
N THR A 311 -12.63 1.28 18.13
CA THR A 311 -14.09 1.32 18.32
C THR A 311 -14.87 0.63 17.20
N ALA A 312 -14.32 0.57 15.99
CA ALA A 312 -14.88 -0.11 14.84
C ALA A 312 -13.75 -0.55 13.88
N VAL A 313 -14.06 -1.38 12.89
CA VAL A 313 -13.09 -1.68 11.84
C VAL A 313 -12.79 -0.42 11.02
N ASP A 314 -11.59 -0.31 10.50
CA ASP A 314 -11.26 0.68 9.50
C ASP A 314 -11.86 0.28 8.13
N ILE A 315 -12.11 1.29 7.31
CA ILE A 315 -12.42 1.11 5.88
C ILE A 315 -11.08 0.90 5.15
N GLY A 316 -11.00 -0.13 4.30
CA GLY A 316 -9.82 -0.44 3.48
C GLY A 316 -9.13 -1.75 3.85
N ALA A 317 -7.99 -2.01 3.23
CA ALA A 317 -7.22 -3.25 3.45
C ALA A 317 -6.40 -3.28 4.74
N TYR A 318 -6.15 -2.11 5.32
CA TYR A 318 -5.34 -1.91 6.53
C TYR A 318 -6.24 -1.57 7.72
N GLU A 319 -5.93 -2.13 8.89
CA GLU A 319 -6.54 -1.79 10.17
C GLU A 319 -5.54 -1.00 11.04
N THR A 320 -5.91 0.19 11.46
CA THR A 320 -5.13 1.02 12.35
C THR A 320 -5.30 0.50 13.77
N GLY A 321 -4.21 -0.01 14.35
CA GLY A 321 -4.19 -0.27 15.79
C GLY A 321 -4.29 1.08 16.50
N ASN A 322 -5.30 1.26 17.37
CA ASN A 322 -5.63 2.48 18.11
C ASN A 322 -4.42 3.43 18.32
N LEU A 323 -4.20 4.35 17.37
CA LEU A 323 -3.06 5.27 17.39
C LEU A 323 -3.44 6.47 18.24
N ALA A 324 -2.97 6.52 19.48
CA ALA A 324 -2.79 7.79 20.17
C ALA A 324 -1.63 8.52 19.46
N VAL A 325 -1.96 9.40 18.52
CA VAL A 325 -0.96 10.21 17.82
C VAL A 325 -0.29 11.15 18.81
N TYR A 326 1.04 11.15 18.87
CA TYR A 326 1.84 12.16 19.58
C TYR A 326 2.73 12.88 18.56
N ALA A 327 2.58 14.20 18.46
CA ALA A 327 3.51 15.06 17.73
C ALA A 327 4.42 15.79 18.74
N ALA A 328 5.73 15.84 18.46
CA ALA A 328 6.69 16.65 19.21
C ALA A 328 7.51 17.46 18.22
N TRP A 329 7.74 18.74 18.50
CA TRP A 329 8.50 19.66 17.65
C TRP A 329 9.85 19.91 18.34
N ALA A 330 10.96 19.97 17.59
CA ALA A 330 12.24 20.44 18.11
C ALA A 330 12.89 21.39 17.08
N MET A 331 13.44 22.50 17.55
CA MET A 331 13.96 23.59 16.69
C MET A 331 15.50 23.64 16.76
N GLU A 332 16.13 24.05 15.66
CA GLU A 332 17.58 24.30 15.60
C GLU A 332 17.90 25.78 15.86
N SER A 333 18.99 26.05 16.59
CA SER A 333 19.50 27.42 16.77
C SER A 333 20.52 27.76 15.68
N ILE A 334 20.31 28.83 14.90
CA ILE A 334 21.30 29.30 13.91
C ILE A 334 22.26 30.30 14.58
N PRO A 335 23.59 30.16 14.42
CA PRO A 335 24.54 31.16 14.89
C PRO A 335 24.34 32.52 14.20
N ARG A 336 24.49 33.58 14.98
CA ARG A 336 24.38 34.97 14.53
C ARG A 336 25.23 35.24 13.27
N GLY A 337 24.58 35.63 12.17
CA GLY A 337 25.24 36.11 10.94
C GLY A 337 25.48 35.06 9.84
N ALA A 338 24.93 33.85 9.96
CA ALA A 338 25.07 32.81 8.94
C ALA A 338 24.04 32.90 7.80
N ASP A 339 22.95 33.66 7.98
CA ASP A 339 21.96 33.95 6.93
C ASP A 339 21.53 35.42 7.04
N SER A 340 21.72 36.20 5.97
CA SER A 340 21.36 37.62 5.92
C SER A 340 19.90 37.87 5.52
N SER A 341 19.13 36.82 5.24
CA SER A 341 17.71 36.91 4.86
C SER A 341 16.74 36.85 6.04
N PHE A 342 17.23 36.54 7.25
CA PHE A 342 16.45 36.46 8.48
C PHE A 342 16.82 37.64 9.40
N ASP A 343 15.91 38.61 9.61
CA ASP A 343 16.16 39.76 10.49
C ASP A 343 15.80 39.50 11.97
N GLY A 344 15.19 38.33 12.24
CA GLY A 344 14.92 37.80 13.58
C GLY A 344 13.91 38.61 14.40
N ASP A 345 12.83 39.08 13.76
CA ASP A 345 11.67 39.75 14.38
C ASP A 345 10.39 39.43 13.57
N ALA A 346 10.04 38.14 13.48
CA ALA A 346 8.98 37.65 12.59
C ALA A 346 7.56 38.04 13.06
N GLU A 347 7.40 38.35 14.34
CA GLU A 347 6.18 38.75 15.02
C GLU A 347 6.03 40.27 15.19
N GLY A 348 7.08 41.05 14.90
CA GLY A 348 7.04 42.50 14.82
C GLY A 348 6.93 43.23 16.16
N ASP A 349 7.50 42.67 17.23
CA ASP A 349 7.45 43.25 18.57
C ASP A 349 8.66 44.16 18.90
N GLY A 350 9.64 44.20 17.99
CA GLY A 350 10.80 45.08 18.06
C GLY A 350 11.98 44.54 18.88
N THR A 351 11.94 43.29 19.32
CA THR A 351 13.07 42.61 19.96
C THR A 351 13.88 41.79 18.95
N ARG A 352 15.02 42.33 18.50
CA ARG A 352 15.90 41.60 17.56
C ARG A 352 16.90 40.72 18.30
N ASN A 353 16.83 39.41 18.02
CA ASN A 353 17.76 38.30 18.30
C ASN A 353 17.32 37.29 19.40
N GLY A 354 17.04 36.05 18.96
CA GLY A 354 18.00 34.96 19.17
C GLY A 354 17.63 33.79 20.09
N ASP A 355 16.42 33.73 20.63
CA ASP A 355 15.86 32.53 21.26
C ASP A 355 14.33 32.62 21.18
N GLU A 356 13.71 31.92 20.22
CA GLU A 356 12.26 31.72 20.21
C GLU A 356 11.93 30.30 20.71
N TYR A 357 10.97 30.19 21.62
CA TYR A 357 10.67 28.94 22.31
C TYR A 357 9.68 28.07 21.53
N GLY A 358 9.99 26.78 21.35
CA GLY A 358 8.99 25.76 21.00
C GLY A 358 8.31 25.21 22.25
N PHE A 359 6.98 25.16 22.26
CA PHE A 359 6.21 24.59 23.37
C PHE A 359 6.06 23.06 23.23
N LEU A 360 6.24 22.35 24.36
CA LEU A 360 5.73 20.99 24.57
C LEU A 360 4.26 21.08 25.01
N LEU A 361 3.35 20.55 24.21
CA LEU A 361 2.04 20.14 24.71
C LEU A 361 1.95 18.63 24.61
N ASP A 362 1.91 17.97 25.76
CA ASP A 362 1.18 16.72 25.90
C ASP A 362 -0.32 17.11 25.92
N PRO A 363 -1.12 16.77 24.89
CA PRO A 363 -2.53 17.18 24.84
C PRO A 363 -3.38 16.57 25.97
N ALA A 364 -2.84 15.67 26.80
CA ALA A 364 -3.52 15.13 27.98
C ALA A 364 -3.04 15.71 29.33
N LEU A 365 -1.95 16.49 29.38
CA LEU A 365 -1.41 17.04 30.63
C LEU A 365 -1.43 18.58 30.61
N VAL A 366 -2.47 19.16 31.19
CA VAL A 366 -2.64 20.63 31.37
C VAL A 366 -1.88 21.16 32.60
N ASP A 367 -0.85 20.47 33.10
CA ASP A 367 -0.06 20.97 34.24
C ASP A 367 1.40 21.25 33.85
N SER A 368 1.77 22.52 33.97
CA SER A 368 3.11 23.05 33.80
C SER A 368 4.18 22.42 34.73
N ALA A 369 3.79 21.71 35.79
CA ALA A 369 4.71 21.15 36.79
C ALA A 369 5.41 19.84 36.37
N SER A 370 4.96 19.16 35.32
CA SER A 370 5.52 17.88 34.83
C SER A 370 6.40 18.02 33.58
N ARG A 371 6.81 19.24 33.23
CA ARG A 371 7.67 19.54 32.08
C ARG A 371 9.10 19.02 32.29
N PRO A 372 9.65 18.12 31.45
CA PRO A 372 11.09 17.93 31.42
C PRO A 372 11.74 19.17 30.80
N ALA A 373 12.69 19.78 31.50
CA ALA A 373 13.49 20.86 30.93
C ALA A 373 14.50 20.29 29.92
N PRO A 374 14.68 20.91 28.74
CA PRO A 374 15.76 20.54 27.85
C PRO A 374 17.12 20.77 28.54
N VAL A 375 18.01 19.79 28.48
CA VAL A 375 19.38 19.91 29.02
C VAL A 375 20.32 20.24 27.88
N ILE A 376 20.88 21.45 27.91
CA ILE A 376 21.95 21.88 27.01
C ILE A 376 23.28 21.45 27.64
N VAL A 377 24.04 20.59 26.97
CA VAL A 377 25.40 20.22 27.40
C VAL A 377 26.39 20.98 26.51
N ASN A 378 27.19 21.86 27.11
CA ASN A 378 28.17 22.68 26.38
C ASN A 378 29.56 22.07 26.55
N ASN A 379 30.07 21.41 25.50
CA ASN A 379 31.38 20.76 25.51
C ASN A 379 32.36 21.44 24.54
N GLY A 380 32.55 22.75 24.71
CA GLY A 380 33.73 23.43 24.17
C GLY A 380 33.71 23.81 22.69
N GLY A 381 32.53 24.07 22.10
CA GLY A 381 32.44 24.79 20.81
C GLY A 381 31.29 24.39 19.90
N SER A 382 30.75 23.18 20.03
CA SER A 382 29.53 22.74 19.35
C SER A 382 28.38 22.69 20.37
N ARG A 383 27.26 23.36 20.06
CA ARG A 383 26.02 23.21 20.82
C ARG A 383 25.32 21.96 20.30
N GLU A 384 25.20 20.92 21.13
CA GLU A 384 24.34 19.76 20.84
C GLU A 384 22.95 20.00 21.43
N MET A 385 21.90 19.72 20.66
CA MET A 385 20.54 19.62 21.18
C MET A 385 20.30 18.18 21.65
N ARG A 386 20.04 17.99 22.94
CA ARG A 386 19.62 16.70 23.49
C ARG A 386 18.12 16.69 23.71
N VAL A 387 17.38 16.05 22.81
CA VAL A 387 15.94 15.80 22.98
C VAL A 387 15.77 14.49 23.75
N THR A 388 15.02 14.52 24.84
CA THR A 388 14.74 13.33 25.67
C THR A 388 13.23 13.09 25.69
N PHE A 389 12.80 11.87 25.34
CA PHE A 389 11.41 11.47 25.36
C PHE A 389 11.16 10.46 26.49
N PRO A 390 10.03 10.52 27.22
CA PRO A 390 9.68 9.48 28.17
C PRO A 390 9.39 8.16 27.42
N PHE A 391 10.14 7.11 27.75
CA PHE A 391 9.94 5.77 27.23
C PHE A 391 8.57 5.21 27.67
N ARG A 392 7.75 4.75 26.73
CA ARG A 392 6.41 4.18 26.97
C ARG A 392 6.36 2.73 26.44
N PRO A 393 6.56 1.71 27.30
CA PRO A 393 6.69 0.32 26.86
C PRO A 393 5.40 -0.31 26.29
N ASN A 394 4.26 0.37 26.36
CA ASN A 394 2.95 -0.14 25.92
C ASN A 394 2.40 0.58 24.68
N ALA A 395 3.18 1.44 24.03
CA ALA A 395 2.80 2.07 22.77
C ALA A 395 3.47 1.32 21.62
N ALA A 396 2.69 0.61 20.81
CA ALA A 396 3.16 0.06 19.55
C ALA A 396 3.16 1.18 18.49
N ASP A 397 4.22 1.25 17.69
CA ASP A 397 4.39 2.16 16.55
C ASP A 397 4.31 3.67 16.89
N LEU A 398 5.21 4.13 17.77
CA LEU A 398 5.48 5.56 17.94
C LEU A 398 6.33 6.10 16.78
N LEU A 399 5.76 7.04 16.03
CA LEU A 399 6.50 7.87 15.07
C LEU A 399 6.87 9.20 15.74
N TYR A 400 8.17 9.44 15.92
CA TYR A 400 8.68 10.76 16.32
C TYR A 400 9.13 11.51 15.07
N ILE A 401 8.52 12.66 14.79
CA ILE A 401 8.93 13.56 13.72
C ILE A 401 9.74 14.67 14.36
N VAL A 402 11.01 14.83 13.95
CA VAL A 402 11.84 15.98 14.33
C VAL A 402 12.14 16.73 13.04
N ASP A 403 11.59 17.92 12.90
CA ASP A 403 11.75 18.75 11.69
C ASP A 403 12.64 19.96 11.98
N ARG A 404 13.49 20.32 11.01
CA ARG A 404 14.24 21.58 11.01
C ARG A 404 13.55 22.51 10.01
N SER A 405 12.97 23.62 10.48
CA SER A 405 12.37 24.61 9.58
C SER A 405 13.20 25.89 9.56
N SER A 406 13.46 26.41 8.36
CA SER A 406 13.96 27.77 8.14
C SER A 406 12.86 28.74 7.66
N ASP A 407 11.61 28.29 7.54
CA ASP A 407 10.48 29.10 7.08
C ASP A 407 9.18 28.61 7.73
N LEU A 408 8.71 29.35 8.74
CA LEU A 408 7.54 29.00 9.57
C LEU A 408 6.21 29.49 9.00
N VAL A 409 6.16 30.09 7.81
CA VAL A 409 4.95 30.83 7.39
C VAL A 409 4.00 30.02 6.49
N SER A 410 4.38 28.85 6.00
CA SER A 410 3.46 28.01 5.23
C SER A 410 3.73 26.53 5.38
N PHE A 411 2.81 25.82 6.06
CA PHE A 411 2.70 24.38 5.89
C PHE A 411 1.28 23.97 5.48
N SER A 412 1.21 23.47 4.25
CA SER A 412 0.38 22.34 3.81
C SER A 412 1.27 21.09 3.81
N GLU A 413 0.77 19.96 4.31
CA GLU A 413 1.46 18.67 4.59
C GLU A 413 2.51 18.21 3.56
N ILE A 414 3.68 17.69 4.02
CA ILE A 414 4.70 17.07 3.15
C ILE A 414 5.41 15.85 3.81
N PHE A 415 4.89 14.64 3.51
CA PHE A 415 5.52 13.32 3.23
C PHE A 415 6.37 12.49 4.25
N ARG A 416 6.40 11.15 3.97
CA ARG A 416 6.72 9.96 4.81
C ARG A 416 7.90 9.15 4.23
N TYR A 417 8.79 8.65 5.10
CA TYR A 417 9.95 7.78 4.80
C TYR A 417 9.54 6.31 4.54
N ASP A 418 10.03 5.71 3.45
CA ASP A 418 9.73 4.33 3.05
C ASP A 418 10.66 3.31 3.74
N THR A 419 10.05 2.26 4.25
CA THR A 419 10.65 1.19 5.03
C THR A 419 11.20 0.05 4.16
N SER A 420 11.03 0.13 2.84
CA SER A 420 11.22 -0.98 1.89
C SER A 420 12.62 -1.15 1.29
N THR A 421 13.46 -0.12 1.18
CA THR A 421 14.71 -0.23 0.38
C THR A 421 16.00 -0.51 1.16
N GLY A 422 16.07 -0.25 2.46
CA GLY A 422 17.16 -0.75 3.31
C GLY A 422 18.62 -0.32 3.02
N THR A 423 18.99 0.34 1.91
CA THR A 423 20.21 1.20 1.75
C THR A 423 20.42 1.66 0.28
N ALA A 424 21.00 2.85 0.10
CA ALA A 424 21.94 3.14 -1.00
C ALA A 424 23.37 3.05 -0.44
N THR A 425 24.32 2.40 -1.14
CA THR A 425 25.71 2.25 -0.67
C THR A 425 26.71 2.81 -1.67
N VAL A 426 27.59 3.73 -1.23
CA VAL A 426 28.99 3.90 -1.69
C VAL A 426 29.85 4.32 -0.48
N THR A 427 31.16 4.02 -0.57
CA THR A 427 32.08 3.52 0.46
C THR A 427 33.12 4.53 1.05
N SER A 428 33.10 4.68 2.40
CA SER A 428 34.23 4.80 3.36
C SER A 428 35.19 6.03 3.37
N PRO A 429 35.93 6.35 4.48
CA PRO A 429 35.52 6.99 5.77
C PRO A 429 36.57 8.06 6.29
N PRO A 430 36.64 8.54 7.58
CA PRO A 430 35.72 8.72 8.75
C PRO A 430 35.76 10.20 9.29
N GLU A 431 35.08 10.71 10.34
CA GLU A 431 34.83 10.30 11.75
C GLU A 431 33.60 11.02 12.37
N VAL A 432 33.02 10.43 13.43
CA VAL A 432 31.83 10.87 14.20
C VAL A 432 32.08 10.67 15.71
N SER A 433 31.39 11.39 16.60
CA SER A 433 31.26 11.01 18.02
C SER A 433 29.93 11.41 18.68
N ALA A 434 29.42 10.56 19.61
CA ALA A 434 28.31 10.75 20.56
C ALA A 434 28.55 9.93 21.86
N THR A 435 27.80 10.14 22.96
CA THR A 435 27.81 9.27 24.18
C THR A 435 26.52 9.49 25.02
N ILE A 436 25.87 8.57 25.79
CA ILE A 436 26.32 7.56 26.81
C ILE A 436 25.23 6.51 27.18
N ASP A 437 25.66 5.22 27.32
CA ASP A 437 25.44 4.10 28.31
C ASP A 437 24.06 3.80 28.97
N ALA A 438 23.62 2.54 29.24
CA ALA A 438 24.36 1.26 29.32
C ALA A 438 23.62 0.00 28.85
N PHE A 439 22.44 0.10 28.22
CA PHE A 439 21.68 -1.09 27.78
C PHE A 439 21.02 -0.96 26.40
N ALA A 440 21.50 -0.06 25.54
CA ALA A 440 21.05 0.06 24.14
C ALA A 440 22.15 -0.45 23.19
N ALA A 441 21.78 -1.19 22.14
CA ALA A 441 22.75 -1.87 21.27
C ALA A 441 22.62 -1.61 19.75
N GLU A 442 21.91 -0.57 19.30
CA GLU A 442 22.25 0.29 18.12
C GLU A 442 21.06 1.12 17.59
N ILE A 443 21.35 2.35 17.15
CA ILE A 443 20.49 3.21 16.31
C ILE A 443 21.36 3.59 15.09
N GLU A 444 20.90 3.24 13.88
CA GLU A 444 21.57 3.59 12.63
C GLU A 444 20.87 4.78 11.97
N VAL A 445 21.63 5.79 11.57
CA VAL A 445 21.15 6.97 10.83
C VAL A 445 21.91 6.99 9.50
N ILE A 446 21.17 6.98 8.37
CA ILE A 446 21.73 6.95 7.01
C ILE A 446 21.37 8.27 6.30
N ASP A 447 22.38 8.98 5.79
CA ASP A 447 22.25 10.14 4.89
C ASP A 447 22.94 9.82 3.54
N THR A 448 22.29 10.10 2.40
CA THR A 448 22.86 9.82 1.07
C THR A 448 22.54 10.87 -0.02
N ASP A 449 22.05 12.08 0.27
CA ASP A 449 21.81 13.07 -0.80
C ASP A 449 22.15 14.52 -0.40
N THR A 450 23.16 15.10 -1.05
CA THR A 450 23.59 16.48 -0.87
C THR A 450 22.85 17.49 -1.78
N VAL A 451 21.70 17.15 -2.37
CA VAL A 451 21.01 18.07 -3.30
C VAL A 451 19.53 18.35 -2.99
N ALA A 452 19.02 18.07 -1.79
CA ALA A 452 17.66 18.48 -1.40
C ALA A 452 17.59 19.21 -0.05
N SER A 453 16.73 20.23 0.04
CA SER A 453 16.66 21.22 1.13
C SER A 453 15.92 20.77 2.40
N ARG A 454 15.78 19.47 2.69
CA ARG A 454 15.07 18.96 3.90
C ARG A 454 15.72 17.66 4.41
N ILE A 455 15.77 17.48 5.73
CA ILE A 455 16.30 16.27 6.41
C ILE A 455 15.18 15.66 7.25
N PHE A 456 15.08 14.32 7.26
CA PHE A 456 14.21 13.55 8.16
C PHE A 456 15.01 12.45 8.87
N TRP A 457 14.66 12.14 10.12
CA TRP A 457 15.33 11.14 10.94
C TRP A 457 14.37 9.97 11.21
N ARG A 458 14.86 8.72 11.13
CA ARG A 458 14.10 7.52 11.52
C ARG A 458 14.79 6.80 12.67
N LEU A 459 14.02 6.44 13.69
CA LEU A 459 14.48 5.64 14.84
C LEU A 459 13.89 4.23 14.75
N ARG A 460 14.73 3.20 14.96
CA ARG A 460 14.30 1.81 15.11
C ARG A 460 14.78 1.30 16.47
N ALA A 461 13.88 0.70 17.25
CA ALA A 461 14.24 -0.05 18.45
C ALA A 461 14.11 -1.55 18.16
N THR A 462 15.15 -2.32 18.44
CA THR A 462 15.12 -3.78 18.34
C THR A 462 15.18 -4.37 19.76
N PRO A 463 14.32 -5.33 20.12
CA PRO A 463 14.43 -6.01 21.41
C PRO A 463 15.70 -6.86 21.45
N ILE A 464 16.41 -6.86 22.58
CA ILE A 464 17.32 -7.95 22.92
C ILE A 464 16.55 -8.86 23.87
N SER A 465 16.38 -10.12 23.49
CA SER A 465 16.13 -11.18 24.46
C SER A 465 17.36 -12.08 24.48
N PRO A 466 17.72 -12.65 25.63
CA PRO A 466 17.75 -14.10 25.76
C PRO A 466 16.34 -14.67 25.66
#